data_AF-A0A7H9AZE8-F1
#
_entry.id   AF-A0A7H9AZE8-F1
#
_cell.length_a   1.000
_cell.length_b   1.000
_cell.length_c   1.000
_cell.angle_alpha   90.00
_cell.angle_beta   90.00
_cell.angle_gamma   90.00
#
_symmetry.space_group_name_H-M   'P 1'
#
loop_
_entity.id
_entity.type
_entity.pdbx_description
1 polymer ?
#
loop_
_entity_poly.entity_id
_entity_poly.type
_entity_poly.pdbx_seq_one_letter_code
_entity_poly.pdbx_strand_id
1 'polypeptide(L)'
;MRPLIVQNFNACLSRQSLKCNFRSLSNTALRNNDNKNKGLFQYAQAEAKCYIKVLGPDAPKFLNGLVMSKLLPHHIKKNLTTINPDEQKQPRIVPEFDNTKGNWGTYVEWSDNGPYVTRFGTYTGLLNSKGKLVSDTIIYPTPLVGSKDAKINKYPTYLLEFDSSIVDQVLTSFNTHKLSSRVKVKKVDENALKTWDVQIQLPGVPKDIPNPWLVDLLEPSTSTKTPETALNFAKGMISALFHTHEQKIEALYIERRTESRFYQDGSLPQVLRIITKSDTDDVSELFNPVGLPIEFEIERRSPQYFRAARFEAGYIDSARDFEPETLLPLELNFDFLPNALSADKGCYVGQELTARTLSTGILRKRLIPVSLSNMKENGSISVVEGKYPEIKLKNTVEPPTHDSPSSSLFVNTSAPNPALAKPRRQRPAGALISHEGDKGVALMRVEHFARAFKEGENSDIFYIQTEKRAKDVTHTSHRIDVMPHRPFWLEMHEFEEP
;
A
#
# COMPACT_ATOMS: atom_id res chain seq x y z
N MET A 1 -2.46 22.58 2.85
CA MET A 1 -1.83 23.80 3.44
C MET A 1 -0.52 23.35 4.05
N ARG A 2 0.61 23.96 3.68
CA ARG A 2 1.95 23.65 4.21
C ARG A 2 2.37 24.72 5.22
N PRO A 3 3.08 24.34 6.29
CA PRO A 3 4.24 25.12 6.73
C PRO A 3 5.46 24.20 6.95
N LEU A 4 6.60 24.51 6.30
CA LEU A 4 7.79 25.12 6.92
C LEU A 4 8.61 24.18 7.82
N ILE A 5 9.45 23.34 7.20
CA ILE A 5 10.78 23.02 7.72
C ILE A 5 11.74 23.00 6.53
N VAL A 6 12.23 24.18 6.16
CA VAL A 6 13.42 24.34 5.31
C VAL A 6 14.45 24.96 6.21
N GLN A 7 15.45 24.20 6.64
CA GLN A 7 16.83 24.67 6.79
C GLN A 7 17.78 23.55 7.20
N ASN A 8 18.94 23.58 6.54
CA ASN A 8 20.21 22.91 6.87
C ASN A 8 20.41 21.45 6.45
N PHE A 9 20.60 21.19 5.14
CA PHE A 9 21.45 20.08 4.70
C PHE A 9 22.17 20.44 3.38
N ASN A 10 23.24 21.23 3.51
CA ASN A 10 24.24 21.41 2.45
C ASN A 10 25.61 21.02 3.02
N ALA A 11 25.94 19.74 3.00
CA ALA A 11 27.32 19.27 2.98
C ALA A 11 27.37 17.81 2.51
N CYS A 12 28.32 17.53 1.61
CA CYS A 12 28.74 16.19 1.15
C CYS A 12 28.14 15.67 -0.18
N LEU A 13 28.06 16.53 -1.20
CA LEU A 13 28.10 16.10 -2.60
C LEU A 13 29.55 16.13 -3.12
N SER A 14 30.36 15.12 -2.83
CA SER A 14 31.53 14.81 -3.65
C SER A 14 31.90 13.32 -3.60
N ARG A 15 31.78 12.66 -4.76
CA ARG A 15 32.48 11.43 -5.19
C ARG A 15 32.75 10.33 -4.14
N GLN A 16 31.76 9.98 -3.31
CA GLN A 16 31.76 8.69 -2.62
C GLN A 16 30.66 7.82 -3.23
N SER A 17 31.00 6.56 -3.54
CA SER A 17 30.00 5.55 -3.90
C SER A 17 28.86 5.62 -2.88
N LEU A 18 27.62 5.80 -3.34
CA LEU A 18 26.40 5.67 -2.52
C LEU A 18 26.33 4.22 -2.00
N LYS A 19 27.14 3.90 -1.00
CA LYS A 19 27.05 2.68 -0.20
C LYS A 19 25.99 2.98 0.85
N CYS A 20 24.94 2.14 0.89
CA CYS A 20 24.05 2.10 2.04
C CYS A 20 24.92 1.73 3.25
N ASN A 21 25.20 2.71 4.09
CA ASN A 21 26.03 2.57 5.27
C ASN A 21 25.11 2.79 6.46
N PHE A 22 24.79 1.73 7.17
CA PHE A 22 23.92 1.72 8.34
C PHE A 22 24.61 2.33 9.59
N ARG A 23 25.09 3.57 9.48
CA ARG A 23 25.92 4.23 10.50
C ARG A 23 25.11 4.72 11.69
N SER A 24 23.84 5.07 11.51
CA SER A 24 23.01 5.45 12.65
C SER A 24 22.64 4.22 13.50
N LEU A 25 22.41 3.07 12.84
CA LEU A 25 22.13 1.78 13.49
C LEU A 25 23.22 1.35 14.47
N SER A 26 24.50 1.58 14.16
CA SER A 26 25.58 1.28 15.09
C SER A 26 25.51 2.14 16.36
N ASN A 27 25.16 3.42 16.26
CA ASN A 27 25.18 4.31 17.44
C ASN A 27 23.96 4.15 18.35
N THR A 28 22.80 3.79 17.81
CA THR A 28 21.55 3.65 18.57
C THR A 28 21.45 2.26 19.22
N ALA A 29 21.83 1.19 18.52
CA ALA A 29 21.81 -0.17 19.06
C ALA A 29 22.88 -0.40 20.16
N LEU A 30 24.04 0.28 20.06
CA LEU A 30 25.14 0.13 21.02
C LEU A 30 24.95 0.88 22.35
N ARG A 31 23.90 1.69 22.51
CA ARG A 31 23.66 2.43 23.77
C ARG A 31 23.05 1.57 24.88
N ASN A 32 22.47 0.43 24.55
CA ASN A 32 21.95 -0.52 25.54
C ASN A 32 22.97 -1.64 25.74
N ASN A 33 23.77 -1.50 26.79
CA ASN A 33 24.94 -2.31 27.15
C ASN A 33 24.59 -3.72 27.68
N ASP A 34 23.44 -4.28 27.30
CA ASP A 34 23.03 -5.63 27.66
C ASP A 34 23.23 -6.56 26.46
N ASN A 35 24.01 -7.63 26.67
CA ASN A 35 24.28 -8.75 25.74
C ASN A 35 23.03 -9.55 25.28
N LYS A 36 21.82 -8.96 25.34
CA LYS A 36 20.53 -9.61 25.09
C LYS A 36 19.67 -8.98 24.00
N ASN A 37 20.06 -7.85 23.40
CA ASN A 37 19.21 -7.17 22.42
C ASN A 37 19.63 -7.53 20.99
N LYS A 38 19.13 -8.66 20.49
CA LYS A 38 19.28 -9.09 19.09
C LYS A 38 18.21 -8.43 18.21
N GLY A 39 18.55 -8.09 16.97
CA GLY A 39 17.57 -7.72 15.96
C GLY A 39 16.69 -8.92 15.61
N LEU A 40 15.59 -8.68 14.90
CA LEU A 40 14.65 -9.72 14.52
C LEU A 40 14.51 -9.77 13.00
N PHE A 41 14.73 -10.94 12.42
CA PHE A 41 14.45 -11.25 11.02
C PHE A 41 13.28 -12.23 10.96
N GLN A 42 12.10 -11.71 10.66
CA GLN A 42 10.88 -12.50 10.51
C GLN A 42 10.55 -12.69 9.05
N TYR A 43 10.12 -13.88 8.66
CA TYR A 43 9.81 -14.16 7.26
C TYR A 43 8.70 -15.20 7.09
N ALA A 44 7.99 -15.10 5.96
CA ALA A 44 7.06 -16.12 5.48
C ALA A 44 7.05 -16.12 3.94
N GLN A 45 6.84 -17.28 3.33
CA GLN A 45 6.58 -17.36 1.90
C GLN A 45 5.16 -16.84 1.64
N ALA A 46 5.00 -15.84 0.77
CA ALA A 46 3.68 -15.35 0.42
C ALA A 46 2.95 -16.37 -0.46
N GLU A 47 1.66 -16.56 -0.17
CA GLU A 47 0.83 -17.54 -0.86
C GLU A 47 0.25 -16.97 -2.16
N ALA A 48 0.01 -17.86 -3.13
CA ALA A 48 -0.80 -17.57 -4.32
C ALA A 48 -0.31 -16.39 -5.18
N LYS A 49 1.00 -16.08 -5.17
CA LYS A 49 1.58 -15.00 -5.98
C LYS A 49 1.95 -15.50 -7.38
N CYS A 50 1.52 -14.75 -8.38
CA CYS A 50 1.82 -14.97 -9.79
C CYS A 50 2.36 -13.70 -10.42
N TYR A 51 3.03 -13.83 -11.57
CA TYR A 51 3.68 -12.68 -12.20
C TYR A 51 3.37 -12.56 -13.69
N ILE A 52 3.29 -11.30 -14.14
CA ILE A 52 3.30 -10.95 -15.56
C ILE A 52 4.61 -10.23 -15.86
N LYS A 53 5.37 -10.74 -16.82
CA LYS A 53 6.57 -10.12 -17.36
C LYS A 53 6.23 -9.25 -18.57
N VAL A 54 6.61 -7.98 -18.51
CA VAL A 54 6.44 -7.00 -19.59
C VAL A 54 7.81 -6.53 -20.07
N LEU A 55 8.13 -6.79 -21.34
CA LEU A 55 9.45 -6.56 -21.95
C LEU A 55 9.29 -5.84 -23.29
N GLY A 56 10.10 -4.81 -23.53
CA GLY A 56 10.21 -4.18 -24.85
C GLY A 56 10.48 -2.68 -24.76
N PRO A 57 10.90 -2.04 -25.87
CA PRO A 57 11.19 -0.60 -25.89
C PRO A 57 9.99 0.26 -25.49
N ASP A 58 8.77 -0.21 -25.78
CA ASP A 58 7.56 0.54 -25.44
C ASP A 58 6.96 0.10 -24.08
N ALA A 59 7.62 -0.80 -23.33
CA ALA A 59 7.10 -1.34 -22.06
C ALA A 59 6.81 -0.26 -21.00
N PRO A 60 7.68 0.74 -20.77
CA PRO A 60 7.40 1.79 -19.80
C PRO A 60 6.17 2.62 -20.21
N LYS A 61 6.08 3.02 -21.48
CA LYS A 61 4.94 3.78 -22.04
C LYS A 61 3.63 2.98 -21.97
N PHE A 62 3.69 1.70 -22.31
CA PHE A 62 2.56 0.78 -22.25
C PHE A 62 2.03 0.64 -20.83
N LEU A 63 2.89 0.36 -19.85
CA LEU A 63 2.51 0.28 -18.44
C LEU A 63 1.99 1.62 -17.91
N ASN A 64 2.59 2.74 -18.31
CA ASN A 64 2.16 4.07 -17.86
C ASN A 64 0.71 4.38 -18.26
N GLY A 65 0.17 3.76 -19.32
CA GLY A 65 -1.24 3.88 -19.71
C GLY A 65 -2.20 2.95 -18.96
N LEU A 66 -1.69 2.00 -18.16
CA LEU A 66 -2.49 0.97 -17.49
C LEU A 66 -2.48 1.08 -15.97
N VAL A 67 -1.47 1.77 -15.40
CA VAL A 67 -1.27 1.87 -13.94
C VAL A 67 -1.45 3.30 -13.44
N MET A 68 -1.81 3.45 -12.17
CA MET A 68 -2.07 4.74 -11.52
C MET A 68 -0.81 5.55 -11.18
N SER A 69 0.29 4.87 -10.83
CA SER A 69 1.59 5.48 -10.57
C SER A 69 2.28 5.99 -11.84
N LYS A 70 3.10 7.03 -11.73
CA LYS A 70 3.82 7.62 -12.87
C LYS A 70 5.08 6.82 -13.17
N LEU A 71 5.21 6.32 -14.40
CA LEU A 71 6.41 5.65 -14.89
C LEU A 71 7.15 6.54 -15.89
N LEU A 72 8.45 6.30 -16.06
CA LEU A 72 9.23 6.92 -17.15
C LEU A 72 8.82 6.34 -18.50
N PRO A 73 9.09 7.04 -19.63
CA PRO A 73 9.52 8.44 -19.71
C PRO A 73 8.41 9.41 -19.27
N HIS A 74 8.80 10.63 -18.87
CA HIS A 74 7.92 11.71 -18.46
C HIS A 74 6.99 12.14 -19.61
N HIS A 75 5.86 11.45 -19.79
CA HIS A 75 4.81 11.91 -20.67
C HIS A 75 3.93 12.91 -19.91
N ILE A 76 4.34 14.17 -19.93
CA ILE A 76 3.43 15.29 -19.65
C ILE A 76 2.52 15.39 -20.87
N LYS A 77 1.21 15.32 -20.65
CA LYS A 77 0.24 15.55 -21.71
C LYS A 77 0.53 16.92 -22.35
N LYS A 78 0.66 16.95 -23.67
CA LYS A 78 0.33 18.15 -24.44
C LYS A 78 -1.21 18.26 -24.47
N ASN A 79 -1.76 18.70 -23.33
CA ASN A 79 -3.14 19.11 -23.03
C ASN A 79 -4.30 18.17 -23.30
N LEU A 80 -5.26 18.17 -22.36
CA LEU A 80 -6.68 18.15 -22.73
C LEU A 80 -7.33 19.54 -22.63
N THR A 81 -6.71 20.53 -21.99
CA THR A 81 -7.15 21.94 -22.03
C THR A 81 -6.02 22.88 -21.57
N THR A 82 -5.80 23.95 -22.34
CA THR A 82 -5.02 25.18 -22.05
C THR A 82 -3.50 25.05 -21.81
N ILE A 83 -2.72 25.58 -22.77
CA ILE A 83 -1.27 25.81 -22.63
C ILE A 83 -1.10 27.00 -21.70
N ASN A 84 -0.36 26.86 -20.60
CA ASN A 84 0.18 28.02 -19.91
C ASN A 84 1.56 28.32 -20.53
N PRO A 85 1.73 29.40 -21.32
CA PRO A 85 2.97 29.67 -22.04
C PRO A 85 4.16 29.99 -21.12
N ASP A 86 3.92 30.17 -19.82
CA ASP A 86 4.92 30.49 -18.80
C ASP A 86 5.45 29.28 -18.02
N GLU A 87 5.18 28.03 -18.42
CA GLU A 87 5.95 26.88 -17.93
C GLU A 87 7.38 26.93 -18.50
N GLN A 88 8.18 27.83 -17.93
CA GLN A 88 9.62 27.80 -18.03
C GLN A 88 10.07 26.35 -17.78
N LYS A 89 10.78 25.78 -18.75
CA LYS A 89 11.37 24.44 -18.65
C LYS A 89 12.31 24.40 -17.45
N GLN A 90 11.77 24.12 -16.27
CA GLN A 90 12.58 23.88 -15.08
C GLN A 90 13.58 22.77 -15.44
N PRO A 91 14.87 22.93 -15.11
CA PRO A 91 15.84 21.89 -15.35
C PRO A 91 15.37 20.61 -14.65
N ARG A 92 15.21 19.55 -15.43
CA ARG A 92 14.68 18.28 -14.91
C ARG A 92 15.73 17.65 -14.00
N ILE A 93 15.35 17.41 -12.74
CA ILE A 93 16.20 16.78 -11.72
C ILE A 93 16.55 15.33 -12.12
N VAL A 94 15.59 14.61 -12.72
CA VAL A 94 15.78 13.27 -13.27
C VAL A 94 15.85 13.38 -14.80
N PRO A 95 16.93 12.90 -15.46
CA PRO A 95 17.08 13.00 -16.90
C PRO A 95 16.04 12.15 -17.65
N GLU A 96 15.88 12.43 -18.94
CA GLU A 96 15.03 11.59 -19.78
C GLU A 96 15.54 10.16 -19.89
N PHE A 97 14.58 9.27 -20.01
CA PHE A 97 14.77 7.86 -19.94
C PHE A 97 14.97 7.27 -21.35
N ASP A 98 16.13 6.67 -21.61
CA ASP A 98 16.46 6.08 -22.92
C ASP A 98 15.79 4.72 -23.08
N ASN A 99 14.66 4.67 -23.78
CA ASN A 99 13.89 3.43 -23.96
C ASN A 99 14.61 2.34 -24.80
N THR A 100 15.78 2.63 -25.37
CA THR A 100 16.49 1.74 -26.31
C THR A 100 17.53 0.80 -25.69
N LYS A 101 17.86 1.00 -24.41
CA LYS A 101 18.70 0.06 -23.62
C LYS A 101 17.83 -0.65 -22.56
N GLY A 102 18.40 -1.45 -21.66
CA GLY A 102 17.62 -2.21 -20.66
C GLY A 102 17.73 -1.76 -19.23
N ASN A 103 16.96 -2.48 -18.40
CA ASN A 103 16.41 -2.12 -17.09
C ASN A 103 17.00 -0.85 -16.46
N TRP A 104 16.11 0.08 -16.15
CA TRP A 104 16.41 1.46 -15.84
C TRP A 104 15.73 1.96 -14.58
N GLY A 105 15.13 1.04 -13.82
CA GLY A 105 14.35 1.36 -12.65
C GLY A 105 12.92 1.81 -12.94
N THR A 106 12.24 2.20 -11.88
CA THR A 106 10.97 2.94 -11.91
C THR A 106 11.22 4.37 -11.43
N TYR A 107 10.33 5.27 -11.83
CA TYR A 107 10.36 6.65 -11.38
C TYR A 107 9.41 6.83 -10.21
N VAL A 108 9.87 7.64 -9.27
CA VAL A 108 9.13 8.01 -8.08
C VAL A 108 9.05 9.54 -8.09
N GLU A 109 7.82 10.04 -8.07
CA GLU A 109 7.53 11.45 -8.36
C GLU A 109 7.79 12.35 -7.16
N TRP A 110 7.39 11.91 -5.98
CA TRP A 110 7.41 12.69 -4.77
C TRP A 110 8.31 12.06 -3.71
N SER A 111 9.24 12.88 -3.22
CA SER A 111 10.05 12.63 -2.04
C SER A 111 10.64 13.96 -1.54
N ASP A 112 11.23 13.97 -0.35
CA ASP A 112 11.84 15.18 0.22
C ASP A 112 13.02 15.71 -0.62
N ASN A 113 13.77 14.81 -1.27
CA ASN A 113 14.86 15.17 -2.19
C ASN A 113 14.38 15.37 -3.64
N GLY A 114 13.08 15.54 -3.87
CA GLY A 114 12.46 15.61 -5.19
C GLY A 114 12.37 14.26 -5.91
N PRO A 115 12.01 14.23 -7.20
CA PRO A 115 11.81 12.98 -7.92
C PRO A 115 13.10 12.17 -8.04
N TYR A 116 12.98 10.84 -8.10
CA TYR A 116 14.13 9.94 -8.15
C TYR A 116 13.82 8.65 -8.91
N VAL A 117 14.85 7.86 -9.18
CA VAL A 117 14.77 6.57 -9.88
C VAL A 117 15.14 5.46 -8.90
N THR A 118 14.33 4.42 -8.81
CA THR A 118 14.58 3.27 -7.93
C THR A 118 14.66 1.97 -8.70
N ARG A 119 15.42 1.00 -8.18
CA ARG A 119 15.42 -0.39 -8.66
C ARG A 119 14.46 -1.29 -7.89
N PHE A 120 13.98 -0.81 -6.75
CA PHE A 120 13.02 -1.53 -5.94
C PHE A 120 11.63 -1.46 -6.56
N GLY A 121 10.75 -2.36 -6.13
CA GLY A 121 9.37 -2.38 -6.57
C GLY A 121 8.67 -1.04 -6.34
N THR A 122 7.65 -0.76 -7.15
CA THR A 122 6.77 0.40 -6.96
C THR A 122 5.33 -0.08 -6.89
N TYR A 123 4.69 0.20 -5.75
CA TYR A 123 3.29 -0.12 -5.52
C TYR A 123 2.39 0.81 -6.33
N THR A 124 1.33 0.27 -6.92
CA THR A 124 0.38 0.98 -7.77
C THR A 124 -0.88 0.15 -7.91
N GLY A 125 -1.85 0.64 -8.69
CA GLY A 125 -3.02 -0.17 -9.02
C GLY A 125 -3.49 0.01 -10.45
N LEU A 126 -4.38 -0.90 -10.84
CA LEU A 126 -4.98 -0.99 -12.16
C LEU A 126 -6.48 -0.79 -12.03
N LEU A 127 -7.04 0.03 -12.92
CA LEU A 127 -8.47 0.30 -12.94
C LEU A 127 -9.12 -0.35 -14.15
N ASN A 128 -10.42 -0.64 -14.03
CA ASN A 128 -11.26 -0.90 -15.19
C ASN A 128 -11.66 0.43 -15.85
N SER A 129 -12.35 0.35 -17.00
CA SER A 129 -12.83 1.54 -17.73
C SER A 129 -13.84 2.40 -16.95
N LYS A 130 -14.41 1.88 -15.85
CA LYS A 130 -15.34 2.60 -14.96
C LYS A 130 -14.63 3.28 -13.79
N GLY A 131 -13.30 3.15 -13.68
CA GLY A 131 -12.51 3.75 -12.61
C GLY A 131 -12.53 2.99 -11.28
N LYS A 132 -12.93 1.71 -11.29
CA LYS A 132 -12.85 0.83 -10.11
C LYS A 132 -11.57 0.03 -10.12
N LEU A 133 -11.05 -0.30 -8.94
CA LEU A 133 -9.81 -1.05 -8.79
C LEU A 133 -10.02 -2.52 -9.21
N VAL A 134 -9.27 -2.97 -10.22
CA VAL A 134 -9.22 -4.38 -10.64
C VAL A 134 -8.27 -5.15 -9.72
N SER A 135 -7.06 -4.62 -9.55
CA SER A 135 -6.03 -5.15 -8.66
C SER A 135 -5.05 -4.03 -8.34
N ASP A 136 -4.50 -4.02 -7.14
CA ASP A 136 -3.19 -3.44 -6.86
C ASP A 136 -2.07 -4.35 -7.35
N THR A 137 -0.88 -3.79 -7.54
CA THR A 137 0.30 -4.52 -8.01
C THR A 137 1.58 -3.81 -7.55
N ILE A 138 2.65 -4.58 -7.45
CA ILE A 138 4.01 -4.04 -7.33
C ILE A 138 4.74 -4.28 -8.65
N ILE A 139 5.25 -3.19 -9.23
CA ILE A 139 6.04 -3.23 -10.46
C ILE A 139 7.52 -3.28 -10.09
N TYR A 140 8.19 -4.37 -10.44
CA TYR A 140 9.62 -4.57 -10.22
C TYR A 140 10.40 -4.38 -11.52
N PRO A 141 11.35 -3.44 -11.57
CA PRO A 141 12.35 -3.42 -12.62
C PRO A 141 13.24 -4.67 -12.51
N THR A 142 13.22 -5.58 -13.48
CA THR A 142 14.00 -6.84 -13.46
C THR A 142 15.09 -6.88 -14.55
N PRO A 143 16.28 -7.45 -14.26
CA PRO A 143 16.69 -7.98 -12.95
C PRO A 143 17.03 -6.85 -11.98
N LEU A 144 16.88 -7.04 -10.66
CA LEU A 144 17.17 -6.01 -9.65
C LEU A 144 18.58 -5.46 -9.79
N VAL A 145 19.58 -6.36 -9.70
CA VAL A 145 21.02 -6.04 -9.66
C VAL A 145 21.75 -6.49 -10.93
N GLY A 146 21.24 -7.54 -11.59
CA GLY A 146 21.90 -8.25 -12.70
C GLY A 146 23.08 -9.12 -12.22
N SER A 147 23.45 -10.15 -12.99
CA SER A 147 24.72 -10.86 -12.75
C SER A 147 25.90 -10.07 -13.34
N LYS A 148 27.11 -10.29 -12.82
CA LYS A 148 28.34 -9.64 -13.34
C LYS A 148 28.53 -9.89 -14.85
N ASP A 149 27.99 -11.00 -15.34
CA ASP A 149 28.06 -11.43 -16.76
C ASP A 149 26.73 -11.29 -17.53
N ALA A 150 25.64 -10.90 -16.85
CA ALA A 150 24.36 -10.70 -17.52
C ALA A 150 24.43 -9.41 -18.32
N LYS A 151 24.47 -9.54 -19.65
CA LYS A 151 24.17 -8.44 -20.56
C LYS A 151 22.87 -7.79 -20.08
N ILE A 152 22.94 -6.52 -19.67
CA ILE A 152 21.74 -5.71 -19.44
C ILE A 152 20.83 -5.95 -20.62
N ASN A 153 19.57 -6.32 -20.36
CA ASN A 153 18.61 -6.62 -21.42
C ASN A 153 18.67 -5.51 -22.47
N LYS A 154 18.46 -5.84 -23.75
CA LYS A 154 18.45 -4.77 -24.75
C LYS A 154 17.33 -3.74 -24.50
N TYR A 155 16.27 -4.14 -23.81
CA TYR A 155 15.07 -3.33 -23.60
C TYR A 155 14.60 -3.32 -22.14
N PRO A 156 13.80 -2.32 -21.72
CA PRO A 156 13.18 -2.30 -20.40
C PRO A 156 12.38 -3.58 -20.14
N THR A 157 12.48 -4.07 -18.91
CA THR A 157 11.82 -5.30 -18.47
C THR A 157 11.26 -5.07 -17.07
N TYR A 158 9.97 -5.36 -16.91
CA TYR A 158 9.26 -5.25 -15.64
C TYR A 158 8.59 -6.57 -15.31
N LEU A 159 8.59 -6.91 -14.03
CA LEU A 159 7.85 -8.00 -13.44
C LEU A 159 6.73 -7.37 -12.61
N LEU A 160 5.48 -7.74 -12.87
CA LEU A 160 4.32 -7.25 -12.12
C LEU A 160 3.78 -8.40 -11.30
N GLU A 161 3.60 -8.17 -10.00
CA GLU A 161 3.09 -9.14 -9.05
C GLU A 161 1.56 -9.04 -8.90
N PHE A 162 0.90 -10.19 -8.89
CA PHE A 162 -0.54 -10.35 -8.74
C PHE A 162 -0.87 -11.57 -7.87
N ASP A 163 -2.10 -11.63 -7.37
CA ASP A 163 -2.68 -12.87 -6.90
C ASP A 163 -3.02 -13.80 -8.08
N SER A 164 -2.85 -15.10 -7.87
CA SER A 164 -3.15 -16.15 -8.85
C SER A 164 -4.60 -16.11 -9.36
N SER A 165 -5.54 -15.66 -8.52
CA SER A 165 -6.96 -15.56 -8.87
C SER A 165 -7.27 -14.50 -9.94
N ILE A 166 -6.45 -13.46 -10.06
CA ILE A 166 -6.72 -12.29 -10.93
C ILE A 166 -5.77 -12.19 -12.13
N VAL A 167 -4.64 -12.91 -12.11
CA VAL A 167 -3.56 -12.76 -13.10
C VAL A 167 -4.02 -12.99 -14.55
N ASP A 168 -4.92 -13.94 -14.80
CA ASP A 168 -5.37 -14.26 -16.17
C ASP A 168 -6.33 -13.19 -16.72
N GLN A 169 -7.17 -12.60 -15.86
CA GLN A 169 -8.00 -11.44 -16.21
C GLN A 169 -7.12 -10.23 -16.57
N VAL A 170 -6.10 -9.95 -15.75
CA VAL A 170 -5.15 -8.86 -16.02
C VAL A 170 -4.37 -9.10 -17.30
N LEU A 171 -3.90 -10.33 -17.54
CA LEU A 171 -3.18 -10.70 -18.75
C LEU A 171 -4.03 -10.48 -20.00
N THR A 172 -5.31 -10.86 -19.94
CA THR A 172 -6.28 -10.63 -21.04
C THR A 172 -6.42 -9.14 -21.30
N SER A 173 -6.63 -8.34 -20.25
CA SER A 173 -6.68 -6.87 -20.35
C SER A 173 -5.41 -6.30 -20.99
N PHE A 174 -4.23 -6.75 -20.57
CA PHE A 174 -2.96 -6.26 -21.14
C PHE A 174 -2.84 -6.60 -22.63
N ASN A 175 -3.23 -7.80 -23.03
CA ASN A 175 -3.18 -8.21 -24.43
C ASN A 175 -4.15 -7.41 -25.30
N THR A 176 -5.33 -7.05 -24.78
CA THR A 176 -6.28 -6.17 -25.49
C THR A 176 -5.70 -4.76 -25.71
N HIS A 177 -4.99 -4.22 -24.72
CA HIS A 177 -4.39 -2.88 -24.81
C HIS A 177 -3.04 -2.84 -25.56
N LYS A 178 -2.48 -4.01 -25.93
CA LYS A 178 -1.16 -4.13 -26.54
C LYS A 178 -1.08 -3.61 -27.97
N LEU A 179 -2.22 -3.44 -28.68
CA LEU A 179 -2.27 -3.11 -30.11
C LEU A 179 -1.23 -2.06 -30.51
N SER A 180 -0.44 -2.36 -31.55
CA SER A 180 0.69 -1.56 -32.08
C SER A 180 1.91 -1.34 -31.19
N SER A 181 1.86 -1.68 -29.89
CA SER A 181 2.98 -1.49 -28.96
C SER A 181 4.05 -2.58 -29.15
N ARG A 182 5.32 -2.19 -29.23
CA ARG A 182 6.46 -3.13 -29.32
C ARG A 182 6.79 -3.70 -27.93
N VAL A 183 5.84 -4.45 -27.38
CA VAL A 183 5.93 -5.07 -26.05
C VAL A 183 5.60 -6.56 -26.11
N LYS A 184 6.27 -7.34 -25.29
CA LYS A 184 5.95 -8.74 -25.00
C LYS A 184 5.42 -8.79 -23.58
N VAL A 185 4.20 -9.30 -23.45
CA VAL A 185 3.53 -9.53 -22.16
C VAL A 185 3.39 -11.04 -22.03
N LYS A 186 3.87 -11.61 -20.92
CA LYS A 186 3.82 -13.06 -20.68
C LYS A 186 3.55 -13.34 -19.21
N LYS A 187 2.67 -14.30 -18.92
CA LYS A 187 2.61 -14.92 -17.60
C LYS A 187 3.94 -15.64 -17.34
N VAL A 188 4.48 -15.49 -16.14
CA VAL A 188 5.66 -16.23 -15.68
C VAL A 188 5.18 -17.57 -15.14
N ASP A 189 5.98 -18.61 -15.33
CA ASP A 189 5.71 -19.93 -14.75
C ASP A 189 5.58 -19.81 -13.22
N GLU A 190 4.53 -20.41 -12.67
CA GLU A 190 4.16 -20.33 -11.25
C GLU A 190 5.26 -20.87 -10.34
N ASN A 191 6.09 -21.80 -10.83
CA ASN A 191 7.18 -22.39 -10.08
C ASN A 191 8.52 -21.68 -10.30
N ALA A 192 8.60 -20.66 -11.17
CA ALA A 192 9.89 -20.03 -11.50
C ALA A 192 10.39 -19.07 -10.42
N LEU A 193 9.51 -18.51 -9.60
CA LEU A 193 9.82 -17.49 -8.61
C LEU A 193 9.10 -17.80 -7.30
N LYS A 194 9.72 -17.41 -6.18
CA LYS A 194 9.09 -17.47 -4.85
C LYS A 194 9.06 -16.06 -4.26
N THR A 195 7.94 -15.72 -3.64
CA THR A 195 7.73 -14.44 -2.94
C THR A 195 7.87 -14.64 -1.44
N TRP A 196 8.57 -13.74 -0.78
CA TRP A 196 8.77 -13.75 0.66
C TRP A 196 8.38 -12.41 1.24
N ASP A 197 7.46 -12.42 2.20
CA ASP A 197 7.22 -11.28 3.08
C ASP A 197 8.24 -11.36 4.22
N VAL A 198 8.99 -10.28 4.44
CA VAL A 198 10.09 -10.18 5.40
C VAL A 198 9.92 -8.93 6.27
N GLN A 199 10.22 -9.06 7.55
CA GLN A 199 10.29 -7.96 8.52
C GLN A 199 11.65 -7.96 9.19
N ILE A 200 12.31 -6.79 9.17
CA ILE A 200 13.58 -6.59 9.86
C ILE A 200 13.36 -5.57 10.98
N GLN A 201 13.37 -6.04 12.21
CA GLN A 201 13.29 -5.21 13.41
C GLN A 201 14.68 -4.98 13.98
N LEU A 202 14.93 -3.74 14.38
CA LEU A 202 16.18 -3.34 15.01
C LEU A 202 16.06 -3.48 16.53
N PRO A 203 17.12 -3.94 17.21
CA PRO A 203 17.09 -4.12 18.65
C PRO A 203 17.09 -2.79 19.39
N GLY A 204 16.28 -2.70 20.44
CA GLY A 204 16.41 -1.64 21.46
C GLY A 204 16.11 -0.22 20.97
N VAL A 205 15.41 -0.04 19.85
CA VAL A 205 14.99 1.28 19.36
C VAL A 205 13.71 1.71 20.09
N PRO A 206 13.71 2.84 20.82
CA PRO A 206 12.53 3.35 21.50
C PRO A 206 11.40 3.75 20.53
N LYS A 207 10.16 3.77 21.04
CA LYS A 207 8.99 4.21 20.25
C LYS A 207 8.98 5.71 20.01
N ASP A 208 9.42 6.50 20.96
CA ASP A 208 9.31 7.97 20.97
C ASP A 208 10.33 8.69 20.08
N ILE A 209 11.14 7.95 19.32
CA ILE A 209 12.12 8.52 18.39
C ILE A 209 11.81 8.13 16.93
N PRO A 210 12.27 8.91 15.94
CA PRO A 210 12.20 8.49 14.54
C PRO A 210 12.98 7.19 14.28
N ASN A 211 12.44 6.37 13.40
CA ASN A 211 13.00 5.08 13.05
C ASN A 211 14.33 5.24 12.28
N PRO A 212 15.41 4.56 12.69
CA PRO A 212 16.69 4.62 12.01
C PRO A 212 16.69 4.22 10.52
N TRP A 213 15.73 3.39 10.09
CA TRP A 213 15.57 3.06 8.66
C TRP A 213 15.32 4.28 7.78
N LEU A 214 14.77 5.37 8.32
CA LEU A 214 14.60 6.63 7.59
C LEU A 214 15.94 7.14 7.07
N VAL A 215 16.88 7.42 7.97
CA VAL A 215 18.15 8.06 7.63
C VAL A 215 19.15 7.11 6.99
N ASP A 216 19.11 5.82 7.29
CA ASP A 216 20.09 4.85 6.77
C ASP A 216 19.67 4.19 5.45
N LEU A 217 18.36 4.18 5.12
CA LEU A 217 17.83 3.51 3.93
C LEU A 217 16.87 4.38 3.12
N LEU A 218 15.78 4.86 3.72
CA LEU A 218 14.67 5.45 2.97
C LEU A 218 15.02 6.83 2.39
N GLU A 219 15.59 7.74 3.19
CA GLU A 219 16.03 9.05 2.73
C GLU A 219 17.19 8.95 1.72
N PRO A 220 18.29 8.19 1.97
CA PRO A 220 19.36 8.04 0.98
C PRO A 220 18.88 7.48 -0.36
N SER A 221 17.90 6.58 -0.35
CA SER A 221 17.33 6.01 -1.58
C SER A 221 16.70 7.07 -2.51
N THR A 222 16.27 8.21 -1.97
CA THR A 222 15.65 9.29 -2.75
C THR A 222 16.67 10.18 -3.47
N SER A 223 17.96 10.02 -3.18
CA SER A 223 19.04 10.76 -3.84
C SER A 223 19.42 10.19 -5.21
N THR A 224 18.89 9.03 -5.61
CA THR A 224 19.26 8.35 -6.85
C THR A 224 18.58 8.98 -8.07
N LYS A 225 19.26 9.90 -8.75
CA LYS A 225 18.67 10.64 -9.89
C LYS A 225 18.83 9.96 -11.24
N THR A 226 19.71 8.97 -11.36
CA THR A 226 19.95 8.25 -12.61
C THR A 226 19.83 6.73 -12.44
N PRO A 227 19.53 5.98 -13.51
CA PRO A 227 19.51 4.52 -13.47
C PRO A 227 20.81 3.89 -12.91
N GLU A 228 21.97 4.45 -13.26
CA GLU A 228 23.27 4.02 -12.74
C GLU A 228 23.36 4.18 -11.22
N THR A 229 22.97 5.36 -10.69
CA THR A 229 22.99 5.62 -9.25
C THR A 229 22.00 4.72 -8.50
N ALA A 230 20.81 4.49 -9.08
CA ALA A 230 19.81 3.59 -8.53
C ALA A 230 20.30 2.13 -8.49
N LEU A 231 20.99 1.68 -9.55
CA LEU A 231 21.60 0.36 -9.61
C LEU A 231 22.70 0.18 -8.56
N ASN A 232 23.57 1.18 -8.41
CA ASN A 232 24.63 1.14 -7.39
C ASN A 232 24.07 1.13 -5.97
N PHE A 233 23.01 1.89 -5.70
CA PHE A 233 22.33 1.87 -4.41
C PHE A 233 21.73 0.49 -4.12
N ALA A 234 21.02 -0.11 -5.09
CA ALA A 234 20.46 -1.45 -4.95
C ALA A 234 21.54 -2.53 -4.76
N LYS A 235 22.67 -2.44 -5.49
CA LYS A 235 23.85 -3.29 -5.28
C LYS A 235 24.33 -3.21 -3.84
N GLY A 236 24.48 -1.99 -3.31
CA GLY A 236 24.90 -1.74 -1.94
C GLY A 236 23.97 -2.37 -0.92
N MET A 237 22.66 -2.13 -1.04
CA MET A 237 21.66 -2.68 -0.13
C MET A 237 21.61 -4.21 -0.16
N ILE A 238 21.60 -4.81 -1.35
CA ILE A 238 21.54 -6.28 -1.48
C ILE A 238 22.82 -6.93 -0.96
N SER A 239 23.99 -6.34 -1.23
CA SER A 239 25.26 -6.84 -0.66
C SER A 239 25.30 -6.69 0.87
N ALA A 240 24.62 -5.68 1.41
CA ALA A 240 24.58 -5.43 2.85
C ALA A 240 23.67 -6.40 3.62
N LEU A 241 22.60 -6.91 2.98
CA LEU A 241 21.61 -7.80 3.62
C LEU A 241 21.77 -9.28 3.22
N PHE A 242 22.23 -9.56 2.01
CA PHE A 242 22.28 -10.89 1.39
C PHE A 242 23.66 -11.17 0.82
N HIS A 243 24.71 -10.82 1.57
CA HIS A 243 26.08 -10.99 1.12
C HIS A 243 26.32 -12.44 0.65
N THR A 244 27.03 -12.61 -0.47
CA THR A 244 27.27 -13.87 -1.20
C THR A 244 26.07 -14.53 -1.86
N HIS A 245 24.85 -14.02 -1.65
CA HIS A 245 23.60 -14.58 -2.17
C HIS A 245 22.85 -13.61 -3.10
N GLU A 246 23.50 -12.54 -3.55
CA GLU A 246 22.87 -11.46 -4.30
C GLU A 246 22.23 -11.93 -5.61
N GLN A 247 22.75 -13.01 -6.21
CA GLN A 247 22.28 -13.57 -7.47
C GLN A 247 20.99 -14.39 -7.36
N LYS A 248 20.59 -14.78 -6.14
CA LYS A 248 19.32 -15.48 -5.89
C LYS A 248 18.14 -14.51 -5.77
N ILE A 249 18.41 -13.22 -5.54
CA ILE A 249 17.40 -12.17 -5.43
C ILE A 249 17.06 -11.61 -6.82
N GLU A 250 15.87 -11.91 -7.30
CA GLU A 250 15.38 -11.46 -8.61
C GLU A 250 14.82 -10.04 -8.54
N ALA A 251 14.07 -9.74 -7.47
CA ALA A 251 13.43 -8.45 -7.23
C ALA A 251 13.20 -8.20 -5.73
N LEU A 252 13.09 -6.92 -5.36
CA LEU A 252 12.85 -6.50 -3.98
C LEU A 252 11.96 -5.27 -3.95
N TYR A 253 11.00 -5.23 -3.03
CA TYR A 253 10.18 -4.06 -2.71
C TYR A 253 10.42 -3.68 -1.24
N ILE A 254 10.56 -2.38 -1.01
CA ILE A 254 10.63 -1.79 0.33
C ILE A 254 9.27 -1.19 0.60
N GLU A 255 8.61 -1.60 1.69
CA GLU A 255 7.32 -1.04 2.04
C GLU A 255 7.45 0.43 2.42
N ARG A 256 6.93 1.31 1.56
CA ARG A 256 6.90 2.77 1.77
C ARG A 256 5.50 3.30 2.09
N ARG A 257 4.46 2.47 1.96
CA ARG A 257 3.06 2.89 2.21
C ARG A 257 2.85 3.41 3.62
N THR A 258 3.59 2.86 4.58
CA THR A 258 3.51 3.20 6.01
C THR A 258 4.69 4.03 6.50
N GLU A 259 5.47 4.63 5.60
CA GLU A 259 6.68 5.37 5.95
C GLU A 259 6.42 6.53 6.92
N SER A 260 5.26 7.19 6.86
CA SER A 260 4.92 8.26 7.81
C SER A 260 4.94 7.81 9.28
N ARG A 261 4.65 6.52 9.54
CA ARG A 261 4.70 5.94 10.89
C ARG A 261 6.11 5.90 11.45
N PHE A 262 7.12 5.84 10.59
CA PHE A 262 8.51 5.74 11.02
C PHE A 262 8.99 7.03 11.69
N TYR A 263 8.36 8.17 11.38
CA TYR A 263 8.65 9.44 12.07
C TYR A 263 8.10 9.47 13.51
N GLN A 264 7.14 8.61 13.83
CA GLN A 264 6.44 8.59 15.11
C GLN A 264 6.76 7.38 15.99
N ASP A 265 7.20 6.26 15.39
CA ASP A 265 7.52 5.02 16.10
C ASP A 265 8.82 4.38 15.58
N GLY A 266 9.89 4.56 16.35
CA GLY A 266 11.21 4.03 16.04
C GLY A 266 11.33 2.51 16.20
N SER A 267 10.41 1.88 16.93
CA SER A 267 10.45 0.44 17.21
C SER A 267 9.90 -0.43 16.08
N LEU A 268 9.23 0.20 15.09
CA LEU A 268 8.58 -0.51 13.99
C LEU A 268 9.60 -1.26 13.10
N PRO A 269 9.28 -2.48 12.63
CA PRO A 269 10.12 -3.19 11.68
C PRO A 269 10.01 -2.61 10.26
N GLN A 270 11.10 -2.68 9.50
CA GLN A 270 11.04 -2.44 8.05
C GLN A 270 10.51 -3.69 7.36
N VAL A 271 9.39 -3.53 6.65
CA VAL A 271 8.79 -4.60 5.84
C VAL A 271 9.42 -4.57 4.45
N LEU A 272 9.81 -5.75 3.96
CA LEU A 272 10.34 -5.98 2.62
C LEU A 272 9.53 -7.10 1.96
N ARG A 273 9.36 -7.00 0.63
CA ARG A 273 8.92 -8.13 -0.19
C ARG A 273 10.05 -8.54 -1.10
N ILE A 274 10.48 -9.79 -0.98
CA ILE A 274 11.66 -10.32 -1.66
C ILE A 274 11.21 -11.41 -2.63
N ILE A 275 11.67 -11.32 -3.87
CA ILE A 275 11.39 -12.30 -4.91
C ILE A 275 12.69 -13.03 -5.20
N THR A 276 12.66 -14.34 -5.02
CA THR A 276 13.81 -15.20 -5.25
C THR A 276 13.55 -16.13 -6.42
N LYS A 277 14.63 -16.70 -6.95
CA LYS A 277 14.56 -17.83 -7.89
C LYS A 277 13.94 -19.06 -7.22
N SER A 278 13.46 -19.98 -8.03
CA SER A 278 12.76 -21.20 -7.61
C SER A 278 13.61 -22.16 -6.77
N ASP A 279 14.93 -22.13 -6.95
CA ASP A 279 15.94 -22.93 -6.24
C ASP A 279 16.25 -22.41 -4.82
N THR A 280 15.50 -21.42 -4.34
CA THR A 280 15.61 -20.92 -2.96
C THR A 280 14.53 -21.56 -2.11
N ASP A 281 14.89 -22.52 -1.25
CA ASP A 281 13.91 -23.21 -0.41
C ASP A 281 13.52 -22.41 0.83
N ASP A 282 14.44 -21.64 1.38
CA ASP A 282 14.20 -20.75 2.51
C ASP A 282 14.98 -19.44 2.35
N VAL A 283 14.30 -18.29 2.46
CA VAL A 283 14.95 -16.97 2.31
C VAL A 283 15.89 -16.63 3.47
N SER A 284 15.69 -17.24 4.64
CA SER A 284 16.56 -17.01 5.80
C SER A 284 17.99 -17.51 5.56
N GLU A 285 18.17 -18.55 4.75
CA GLU A 285 19.50 -19.05 4.36
C GLU A 285 20.28 -18.04 3.51
N LEU A 286 19.56 -17.12 2.84
CA LEU A 286 20.17 -16.06 2.04
C LEU A 286 20.57 -14.86 2.90
N PHE A 287 19.92 -14.69 4.05
CA PHE A 287 20.12 -13.53 4.92
C PHE A 287 21.51 -13.59 5.56
N ASN A 288 22.37 -12.68 5.12
CA ASN A 288 23.76 -12.56 5.54
C ASN A 288 24.10 -11.07 5.68
N PRO A 289 23.69 -10.44 6.81
CA PRO A 289 23.62 -8.99 6.92
C PRO A 289 24.97 -8.35 7.29
N VAL A 290 25.98 -8.47 6.42
CA VAL A 290 27.33 -7.90 6.64
C VAL A 290 27.30 -6.37 6.80
N GLY A 291 26.26 -5.70 6.28
CA GLY A 291 26.09 -4.26 6.45
C GLY A 291 25.52 -3.84 7.81
N LEU A 292 25.01 -4.77 8.61
CA LEU A 292 24.40 -4.50 9.91
C LEU A 292 25.26 -5.15 11.02
N PRO A 293 26.02 -4.36 11.82
CA PRO A 293 26.91 -4.90 12.85
C PRO A 293 26.13 -5.30 14.12
N ILE A 294 25.05 -6.08 13.95
CA ILE A 294 24.17 -6.56 15.01
C ILE A 294 23.76 -8.01 14.73
N GLU A 295 23.62 -8.81 15.79
CA GLU A 295 23.08 -10.15 15.67
C GLU A 295 21.57 -10.14 15.44
N PHE A 296 21.07 -11.13 14.71
CA PHE A 296 19.64 -11.30 14.43
C PHE A 296 19.14 -12.65 14.93
N GLU A 297 17.99 -12.65 15.57
CA GLU A 297 17.14 -13.83 15.74
C GLU A 297 16.32 -14.02 14.48
N ILE A 298 16.32 -15.25 13.94
CA ILE A 298 15.61 -15.61 12.72
C ILE A 298 14.36 -16.39 13.10
N GLU A 299 13.20 -15.88 12.69
CA GLU A 299 11.91 -16.47 13.03
C GLU A 299 11.05 -16.66 11.78
N ARG A 300 10.72 -17.92 11.48
CA ARG A 300 9.69 -18.23 10.49
C ARG A 300 8.31 -17.94 11.07
N ARG A 301 7.51 -17.15 10.37
CA ARG A 301 6.13 -16.81 10.70
C ARG A 301 5.18 -17.39 9.64
N SER A 302 3.88 -17.32 9.92
CA SER A 302 2.85 -17.71 8.95
C SER A 302 2.53 -16.56 7.99
N PRO A 303 2.02 -16.83 6.77
CA PRO A 303 1.53 -15.78 5.87
C PRO A 303 0.42 -14.91 6.51
N GLN A 304 -0.40 -15.52 7.37
CA GLN A 304 -1.46 -14.85 8.13
C GLN A 304 -0.90 -13.81 9.11
N TYR A 305 0.27 -14.04 9.70
CA TYR A 305 0.94 -13.06 10.56
C TYR A 305 1.21 -11.74 9.81
N PHE A 306 1.78 -11.84 8.60
CA PHE A 306 2.04 -10.66 7.77
C PHE A 306 0.75 -9.99 7.31
N ARG A 307 -0.27 -10.77 6.96
CA ARG A 307 -1.58 -10.24 6.57
C ARG A 307 -2.27 -9.47 7.71
N ALA A 308 -2.26 -10.01 8.93
CA ALA A 308 -2.78 -9.34 10.11
C ALA A 308 -2.03 -8.02 10.40
N ALA A 309 -0.69 -8.02 10.26
CA ALA A 309 0.11 -6.81 10.43
C ALA A 309 -0.23 -5.71 9.40
N ARG A 310 -0.54 -6.08 8.14
CA ARG A 310 -1.03 -5.12 7.12
C ARG A 310 -2.38 -4.52 7.51
N PHE A 311 -3.30 -5.34 8.00
CA PHE A 311 -4.61 -4.88 8.45
C PHE A 311 -4.54 -3.97 9.67
N GLU A 312 -3.68 -4.29 10.62
CA GLU A 312 -3.40 -3.42 11.76
C GLU A 312 -2.80 -2.07 11.32
N ALA A 313 -1.95 -2.09 10.28
CA ALA A 313 -1.44 -0.87 9.67
C ALA A 313 -2.47 -0.13 8.79
N GLY A 314 -3.64 -0.71 8.52
CA GLY A 314 -4.73 -0.03 7.80
C GLY A 314 -4.62 -0.05 6.28
N TYR A 315 -3.93 -1.04 5.70
CA TYR A 315 -3.86 -1.22 4.24
C TYR A 315 -4.06 -2.68 3.83
N ILE A 316 -4.27 -2.90 2.54
CA ILE A 316 -4.54 -4.20 1.91
C ILE A 316 -3.47 -4.58 0.89
N ASP A 317 -3.47 -5.85 0.47
CA ASP A 317 -2.56 -6.39 -0.55
C ASP A 317 -3.29 -7.39 -1.47
N SER A 318 -3.45 -7.01 -2.72
CA SER A 318 -4.00 -7.84 -3.81
C SER A 318 -5.47 -8.21 -3.70
N ALA A 319 -5.95 -8.94 -4.72
CA ALA A 319 -7.33 -9.42 -4.85
C ALA A 319 -7.75 -10.42 -3.75
N ARG A 320 -6.83 -10.84 -2.87
CA ARG A 320 -7.15 -11.67 -1.70
C ARG A 320 -7.87 -10.90 -0.59
N ASP A 321 -7.66 -9.58 -0.53
CA ASP A 321 -8.20 -8.75 0.54
C ASP A 321 -9.48 -8.01 0.14
N PHE A 322 -9.76 -7.88 -1.15
CA PHE A 322 -10.95 -7.22 -1.66
C PHE A 322 -11.41 -7.86 -2.97
N GLU A 323 -12.71 -7.78 -3.22
CA GLU A 323 -13.31 -8.22 -4.47
C GLU A 323 -12.96 -7.27 -5.63
N PRO A 324 -12.34 -7.77 -6.71
CA PRO A 324 -12.02 -6.98 -7.90
C PRO A 324 -13.22 -6.21 -8.45
N GLU A 325 -12.97 -4.99 -8.92
CA GLU A 325 -13.96 -4.11 -9.55
C GLU A 325 -15.15 -3.73 -8.64
N THR A 326 -15.00 -3.85 -7.32
CA THR A 326 -16.03 -3.41 -6.36
C THR A 326 -15.77 -2.02 -5.79
N LEU A 327 -14.52 -1.73 -5.43
CA LEU A 327 -14.09 -0.53 -4.68
C LEU A 327 -13.40 0.52 -5.56
N LEU A 328 -13.43 1.77 -5.11
CA LEU A 328 -12.66 2.86 -5.73
C LEU A 328 -11.24 2.94 -5.13
N PRO A 329 -10.22 3.35 -5.91
CA PRO A 329 -8.87 3.50 -5.40
C PRO A 329 -8.79 4.51 -4.23
N LEU A 330 -9.54 5.61 -4.28
CA LEU A 330 -9.55 6.61 -3.22
C LEU A 330 -10.26 6.14 -1.95
N GLU A 331 -11.24 5.24 -2.07
CA GLU A 331 -11.83 4.55 -0.91
C GLU A 331 -10.80 3.66 -0.18
N LEU A 332 -9.79 3.20 -0.93
CA LEU A 332 -8.66 2.40 -0.45
C LEU A 332 -7.42 3.25 -0.14
N ASN A 333 -7.60 4.56 -0.02
CA ASN A 333 -6.58 5.53 0.38
C ASN A 333 -5.38 5.67 -0.58
N PHE A 334 -5.51 5.32 -1.87
CA PHE A 334 -4.41 5.45 -2.83
C PHE A 334 -3.84 6.87 -2.96
N ASP A 335 -4.61 7.89 -2.57
CA ASP A 335 -4.19 9.28 -2.47
C ASP A 335 -3.24 9.56 -1.30
N PHE A 336 -3.30 8.76 -0.23
CA PHE A 336 -2.40 8.84 0.92
C PHE A 336 -1.22 7.86 0.84
N LEU A 337 -1.25 6.92 -0.11
CA LEU A 337 -0.15 5.99 -0.32
C LEU A 337 0.94 6.65 -1.19
N PRO A 338 2.16 6.87 -0.67
CA PRO A 338 3.20 7.58 -1.39
C PRO A 338 3.45 6.98 -2.78
N ASN A 339 3.30 7.81 -3.81
CA ASN A 339 3.58 7.47 -5.21
C ASN A 339 2.72 6.34 -5.83
N ALA A 340 1.67 5.88 -5.14
CA ALA A 340 0.77 4.83 -5.67
C ALA A 340 -0.18 5.34 -6.76
N LEU A 341 -0.55 6.63 -6.69
CA LEU A 341 -1.41 7.33 -7.63
C LEU A 341 -0.80 8.69 -7.94
N SER A 342 -0.70 9.01 -9.23
CA SER A 342 -0.25 10.33 -9.70
C SER A 342 -1.43 11.11 -10.27
N ALA A 343 -1.70 12.30 -9.72
CA ALA A 343 -2.68 13.23 -10.28
C ALA A 343 -2.14 13.97 -11.52
N ASP A 344 -0.81 14.08 -11.66
CA ASP A 344 -0.13 14.86 -12.70
C ASP A 344 0.58 13.97 -13.75
N LYS A 345 -0.06 12.87 -14.16
CA LYS A 345 0.43 12.02 -15.26
C LYS A 345 -0.49 12.04 -16.46
N GLY A 346 0.03 11.55 -17.59
CA GLY A 346 -0.75 11.32 -18.81
C GLY A 346 -1.88 10.31 -18.62
N CYS A 347 -2.71 10.15 -19.66
CA CYS A 347 -3.88 9.25 -19.62
C CYS A 347 -3.53 7.84 -19.15
N TYR A 348 -4.32 7.31 -18.23
CA TYR A 348 -4.39 5.90 -17.93
C TYR A 348 -5.84 5.41 -17.89
N VAL A 349 -6.04 4.11 -18.03
CA VAL A 349 -7.37 3.48 -18.03
C VAL A 349 -8.13 3.80 -16.73
N GLY A 350 -9.37 4.28 -16.86
CA GLY A 350 -10.28 4.50 -15.73
C GLY A 350 -9.99 5.74 -14.88
N GLN A 351 -9.10 6.63 -15.32
CA GLN A 351 -8.70 7.81 -14.57
C GLN A 351 -9.83 8.82 -14.31
N GLU A 352 -10.87 8.85 -15.15
CA GLU A 352 -11.86 9.94 -15.19
C GLU A 352 -12.58 10.08 -13.85
N LEU A 353 -13.00 8.95 -13.27
CA LEU A 353 -13.68 8.95 -11.98
C LEU A 353 -12.73 9.36 -10.85
N THR A 354 -11.52 8.80 -10.81
CA THR A 354 -10.50 9.13 -9.82
C THR A 354 -10.12 10.61 -9.87
N ALA A 355 -9.83 11.14 -11.05
CA ALA A 355 -9.48 12.55 -11.25
C ALA A 355 -10.63 13.49 -10.85
N ARG A 356 -11.88 13.12 -11.16
CA ARG A 356 -13.07 13.89 -10.75
C ARG A 356 -13.26 13.88 -9.23
N THR A 357 -13.06 12.74 -8.58
CA THR A 357 -13.20 12.65 -7.13
C THR A 357 -12.10 13.45 -6.43
N LEU A 358 -10.86 13.44 -6.94
CA LEU A 358 -9.77 14.28 -6.43
C LEU A 358 -10.08 15.78 -6.58
N SER A 359 -10.59 16.21 -7.74
CA SER A 359 -10.87 17.63 -7.99
C SER A 359 -12.09 18.16 -7.24
N THR A 360 -13.11 17.32 -7.03
CA THR A 360 -14.32 17.71 -6.28
C THR A 360 -14.17 17.57 -4.77
N GLY A 361 -13.25 16.74 -4.28
CA GLY A 361 -13.05 16.47 -2.85
C GLY A 361 -14.17 15.66 -2.18
N ILE A 362 -15.18 15.22 -2.92
CA ILE A 362 -16.33 14.50 -2.35
C ILE A 362 -16.00 13.00 -2.25
N LEU A 363 -15.37 12.61 -1.15
CA LEU A 363 -15.18 11.21 -0.77
C LEU A 363 -15.88 10.94 0.57
N ARG A 364 -16.80 9.96 0.59
CA ARG A 364 -17.67 9.71 1.75
C ARG A 364 -17.28 8.48 2.57
N LYS A 365 -16.38 7.65 2.04
CA LYS A 365 -15.92 6.43 2.70
C LYS A 365 -14.42 6.26 2.52
N ARG A 366 -13.76 5.74 3.55
CA ARG A 366 -12.35 5.37 3.50
C ARG A 366 -12.11 4.07 4.26
N LEU A 367 -11.12 3.32 3.80
CA LEU A 367 -10.62 2.12 4.46
C LEU A 367 -9.91 2.53 5.74
N ILE A 368 -10.25 1.89 6.86
CA ILE A 368 -9.60 2.10 8.16
C ILE A 368 -9.29 0.74 8.81
N PRO A 369 -8.24 0.66 9.65
CA PRO A 369 -7.99 -0.51 10.48
C PRO A 369 -9.10 -0.69 11.53
N VAL A 370 -9.46 -1.93 11.83
CA VAL A 370 -10.43 -2.30 12.88
C VAL A 370 -9.95 -3.52 13.66
N SER A 371 -10.32 -3.60 14.93
CA SER A 371 -10.27 -4.83 15.72
C SER A 371 -11.65 -5.45 15.87
N LEU A 372 -11.71 -6.78 15.84
CA LEU A 372 -12.92 -7.56 15.97
C LEU A 372 -12.88 -8.34 17.28
N SER A 373 -13.84 -8.11 18.17
CA SER A 373 -14.00 -8.91 19.39
C SER A 373 -15.24 -9.81 19.29
N ASN A 374 -15.32 -10.82 20.17
CA ASN A 374 -16.40 -11.81 20.20
C ASN A 374 -16.47 -12.71 18.95
N MET A 375 -15.37 -12.88 18.22
CA MET A 375 -15.28 -13.75 17.03
C MET A 375 -15.44 -15.25 17.36
N LYS A 376 -14.77 -15.73 18.43
CA LYS A 376 -14.71 -17.16 18.77
C LYS A 376 -16.06 -17.76 19.19
N GLU A 377 -16.95 -16.95 19.73
CA GLU A 377 -18.28 -17.36 20.18
C GLU A 377 -19.32 -17.33 19.03
N ASN A 378 -19.03 -16.56 17.97
CA ASN A 378 -20.05 -16.06 17.03
C ASN A 378 -19.86 -16.49 15.56
N GLY A 379 -18.86 -17.34 15.29
CA GLY A 379 -18.62 -17.98 13.98
C GLY A 379 -17.66 -17.21 13.06
N SER A 380 -17.40 -17.77 11.87
CA SER A 380 -16.55 -17.14 10.84
C SER A 380 -17.31 -16.06 10.08
N ILE A 381 -16.74 -14.86 9.95
CA ILE A 381 -17.23 -13.84 9.03
C ILE A 381 -16.72 -14.17 7.63
N SER A 382 -17.63 -14.48 6.71
CA SER A 382 -17.31 -14.66 5.29
C SER A 382 -18.01 -13.61 4.45
N VAL A 383 -17.33 -13.10 3.42
CA VAL A 383 -17.97 -12.37 2.33
C VAL A 383 -18.83 -13.37 1.55
N VAL A 384 -20.12 -13.07 1.39
CA VAL A 384 -21.05 -13.91 0.63
C VAL A 384 -21.43 -13.17 -0.65
N GLU A 385 -21.17 -13.78 -1.81
CA GLU A 385 -21.59 -13.27 -3.13
C GLU A 385 -21.18 -11.80 -3.38
N GLY A 386 -19.96 -11.41 -3.01
CA GLY A 386 -19.45 -10.04 -3.21
C GLY A 386 -20.10 -8.97 -2.34
N LYS A 387 -20.89 -9.36 -1.33
CA LYS A 387 -21.44 -8.43 -0.33
C LYS A 387 -20.62 -8.49 0.94
N TYR A 388 -19.92 -7.39 1.20
CA TYR A 388 -19.19 -7.18 2.45
C TYR A 388 -20.15 -7.11 3.66
N PRO A 389 -19.80 -7.73 4.79
CA PRO A 389 -20.57 -7.64 6.04
C PRO A 389 -20.81 -6.18 6.46
N GLU A 390 -22.08 -5.81 6.60
CA GLU A 390 -22.47 -4.44 6.97
C GLU A 390 -22.13 -4.15 8.45
N ILE A 391 -21.43 -3.05 8.67
CA ILE A 391 -21.16 -2.52 10.01
C ILE A 391 -22.32 -1.59 10.38
N LYS A 392 -22.97 -1.88 11.50
CA LYS A 392 -24.11 -1.13 12.05
C LYS A 392 -23.68 -0.32 13.27
N LEU A 393 -24.51 0.65 13.61
CA LEU A 393 -24.31 1.55 14.76
C LEU A 393 -25.29 1.17 15.87
N LYS A 394 -24.83 1.04 17.12
CA LYS A 394 -25.73 0.96 18.28
C LYS A 394 -26.49 2.30 18.38
N ASN A 395 -27.82 2.25 18.32
CA ASN A 395 -28.65 3.42 18.62
C ASN A 395 -28.59 3.72 20.11
N THR A 396 -27.85 4.75 20.50
CA THR A 396 -28.05 5.45 21.78
C THR A 396 -29.22 6.40 21.57
N VAL A 397 -30.44 5.92 21.80
CA VAL A 397 -31.61 6.80 21.96
C VAL A 397 -31.91 6.84 23.46
N GLU A 398 -31.46 7.91 24.13
CA GLU A 398 -32.35 8.49 25.13
C GLU A 398 -33.48 9.17 24.35
N PRO A 399 -34.76 8.95 24.71
CA PRO A 399 -35.88 9.55 23.99
C PRO A 399 -35.77 11.08 24.09
N PRO A 400 -35.89 11.81 22.97
CA PRO A 400 -35.89 13.26 23.03
C PRO A 400 -37.08 13.73 23.88
N THR A 401 -36.78 14.38 24.99
CA THR A 401 -37.76 15.19 25.71
C THR A 401 -38.28 16.26 24.75
N HIS A 402 -39.61 16.31 24.63
CA HIS A 402 -40.37 17.29 23.86
C HIS A 402 -39.83 18.71 24.03
N ASP A 403 -39.51 19.38 22.91
CA ASP A 403 -40.16 20.62 22.48
C ASP A 403 -39.31 21.37 21.44
N SER A 404 -39.83 21.43 20.20
CA SER A 404 -39.90 22.64 19.34
C SER A 404 -40.36 22.26 17.92
N PRO A 405 -41.28 23.02 17.29
CA PRO A 405 -41.86 22.66 16.00
C PRO A 405 -41.00 23.20 14.85
N SER A 406 -40.43 22.33 14.02
CA SER A 406 -39.90 22.72 12.71
C SER A 406 -40.94 22.47 11.63
N SER A 407 -41.51 23.55 11.10
CA SER A 407 -42.45 23.58 9.98
C SER A 407 -41.84 22.99 8.71
N SER A 408 -42.40 21.88 8.24
CA SER A 408 -42.16 21.37 6.88
C SER A 408 -43.24 21.91 5.94
N LEU A 409 -42.85 22.81 5.03
CA LEU A 409 -43.68 23.50 4.03
C LEU A 409 -44.01 22.66 2.79
N PHE A 410 -44.30 21.37 2.95
CA PHE A 410 -44.81 20.54 1.85
C PHE A 410 -45.94 19.65 2.37
N VAL A 411 -47.17 20.16 2.23
CA VAL A 411 -48.40 19.41 2.47
C VAL A 411 -48.64 18.50 1.27
N ASN A 412 -48.31 17.21 1.41
CA ASN A 412 -48.92 16.18 0.59
C ASN A 412 -50.20 15.71 1.30
N THR A 413 -51.35 16.05 0.74
CA THR A 413 -52.67 15.59 1.13
C THR A 413 -52.86 14.12 0.75
N SER A 414 -52.40 13.23 1.62
CA SER A 414 -52.90 11.85 1.80
C SER A 414 -52.16 11.25 2.99
N ALA A 415 -52.77 11.39 4.18
CA ALA A 415 -52.23 10.81 5.41
C ALA A 415 -52.30 9.28 5.36
N PRO A 416 -51.19 8.53 5.50
CA PRO A 416 -51.25 7.14 5.91
C PRO A 416 -51.42 7.06 7.43
N ASN A 417 -52.19 6.08 7.90
CA ASN A 417 -52.37 5.76 9.32
C ASN A 417 -51.04 5.76 10.11
N PRO A 418 -50.93 6.43 11.27
CA PRO A 418 -49.73 6.43 12.11
C PRO A 418 -49.35 5.06 12.70
N ALA A 419 -50.25 4.07 12.63
CA ALA A 419 -50.09 2.78 13.30
C ALA A 419 -49.13 1.79 12.61
N LEU A 420 -48.53 2.13 11.45
CA LEU A 420 -47.66 1.23 10.67
C LEU A 420 -46.45 1.96 10.05
N ALA A 421 -45.89 2.96 10.72
CA ALA A 421 -44.60 3.52 10.31
C ALA A 421 -43.50 2.46 10.50
N LYS A 422 -43.13 1.75 9.43
CA LYS A 422 -41.97 0.84 9.45
C LYS A 422 -40.74 1.61 9.95
N PRO A 423 -39.97 1.08 10.91
CA PRO A 423 -38.78 1.76 11.39
C PRO A 423 -37.85 2.02 10.20
N ARG A 424 -37.46 3.29 10.04
CA ARG A 424 -36.62 3.73 8.93
C ARG A 424 -35.30 2.97 9.04
N ARG A 425 -35.05 2.04 8.10
CA ARG A 425 -33.86 1.16 8.12
C ARG A 425 -32.61 2.03 8.25
N GLN A 426 -31.92 1.90 9.39
CA GLN A 426 -30.70 2.65 9.63
C GLN A 426 -29.67 2.31 8.57
N ARG A 427 -29.10 3.34 7.96
CA ARG A 427 -28.09 3.17 6.93
C ARG A 427 -26.81 2.62 7.59
N PRO A 428 -26.17 1.56 7.07
CA PRO A 428 -24.96 1.00 7.68
C PRO A 428 -23.86 2.05 7.83
N ALA A 429 -23.07 1.97 8.90
CA ALA A 429 -21.93 2.87 9.13
C ALA A 429 -20.75 2.59 8.18
N GLY A 430 -20.62 1.34 7.75
CA GLY A 430 -19.57 0.88 6.85
C GLY A 430 -19.76 -0.58 6.45
N ALA A 431 -18.69 -1.18 5.95
CA ALA A 431 -18.63 -2.62 5.70
C ALA A 431 -17.23 -3.16 5.99
N LEU A 432 -17.15 -4.37 6.55
CA LEU A 432 -15.87 -5.06 6.76
C LEU A 432 -15.37 -5.59 5.41
N ILE A 433 -14.19 -5.15 4.99
CA ILE A 433 -13.60 -5.54 3.71
C ILE A 433 -12.87 -6.88 3.85
N SER A 434 -12.02 -6.99 4.86
CA SER A 434 -11.26 -8.22 5.14
C SER A 434 -10.85 -8.31 6.61
N HIS A 435 -10.52 -9.51 7.04
CA HIS A 435 -9.98 -9.78 8.38
C HIS A 435 -9.05 -11.00 8.38
N GLU A 436 -8.15 -11.01 9.36
CA GLU A 436 -7.25 -12.10 9.70
C GLU A 436 -7.19 -12.18 11.23
N GLY A 437 -7.83 -13.20 11.80
CA GLY A 437 -8.04 -13.27 13.25
C GLY A 437 -8.94 -12.14 13.77
N ASP A 438 -8.45 -11.39 14.75
CA ASP A 438 -9.12 -10.22 15.34
C ASP A 438 -8.75 -8.90 14.64
N LYS A 439 -7.83 -8.91 13.68
CA LYS A 439 -7.39 -7.72 12.94
C LYS A 439 -8.11 -7.67 11.60
N GLY A 440 -8.64 -6.50 11.25
CA GLY A 440 -9.32 -6.32 9.98
C GLY A 440 -9.24 -4.92 9.44
N VAL A 441 -9.81 -4.74 8.26
CA VAL A 441 -9.96 -3.45 7.60
C VAL A 441 -11.40 -3.26 7.15
N ALA A 442 -11.92 -2.06 7.39
CA ALA A 442 -13.30 -1.72 7.11
C ALA A 442 -13.39 -0.46 6.26
N LEU A 443 -14.30 -0.47 5.30
CA LEU A 443 -14.68 0.71 4.55
C LEU A 443 -15.76 1.46 5.35
N MET A 444 -15.34 2.51 6.04
CA MET A 444 -16.18 3.28 6.96
C MET A 444 -16.55 4.63 6.37
N ARG A 445 -17.74 5.13 6.70
CA ARG A 445 -18.12 6.49 6.30
C ARG A 445 -17.37 7.52 7.12
N VAL A 446 -16.89 8.55 6.43
CA VAL A 446 -16.16 9.68 7.03
C VAL A 446 -17.02 10.41 8.05
N GLU A 447 -18.34 10.48 7.84
CA GLU A 447 -19.30 11.08 8.80
C GLU A 447 -19.31 10.41 10.19
N HIS A 448 -18.72 9.21 10.31
CA HIS A 448 -18.61 8.50 11.58
C HIS A 448 -17.20 8.57 12.20
N PHE A 449 -16.23 9.26 11.60
CA PHE A 449 -14.84 9.28 12.06
C PHE A 449 -14.68 9.97 13.42
N ALA A 450 -15.31 11.13 13.62
CA ALA A 450 -15.31 11.81 14.91
C ALA A 450 -15.84 10.90 16.03
N ARG A 451 -16.93 10.17 15.76
CA ARG A 451 -17.47 9.17 16.69
C ARG A 451 -16.55 7.97 16.84
N ALA A 452 -15.90 7.50 15.78
CA ALA A 452 -15.05 6.30 15.79
C ALA A 452 -13.74 6.51 16.57
N PHE A 453 -13.18 7.71 16.54
CA PHE A 453 -11.85 8.01 17.11
C PHE A 453 -11.88 8.89 18.37
N LYS A 454 -13.05 9.02 19.02
CA LYS A 454 -13.18 9.69 20.31
C LYS A 454 -12.56 8.83 21.42
N GLU A 455 -11.66 9.41 22.20
CA GLU A 455 -11.01 8.72 23.33
C GLU A 455 -12.04 8.45 24.45
N GLY A 456 -12.06 7.22 25.00
CA GLY A 456 -12.74 6.93 26.27
C GLY A 456 -13.82 5.83 26.28
N GLU A 457 -14.67 5.65 25.26
CA GLU A 457 -15.88 4.78 25.39
C GLU A 457 -16.43 4.18 24.07
N ASN A 458 -15.59 3.56 23.22
CA ASN A 458 -16.01 3.24 21.85
C ASN A 458 -16.07 1.76 21.42
N SER A 459 -15.66 0.80 22.26
CA SER A 459 -15.67 -0.62 21.88
C SER A 459 -17.04 -1.12 21.44
N ASP A 460 -18.10 -0.48 21.95
CA ASP A 460 -19.45 -1.00 21.89
C ASP A 460 -20.30 -0.41 20.76
N ILE A 461 -19.80 0.59 20.05
CA ILE A 461 -20.63 1.42 19.18
C ILE A 461 -20.90 0.76 17.82
N PHE A 462 -19.90 0.13 17.23
CA PHE A 462 -19.99 -0.47 15.91
C PHE A 462 -20.03 -1.98 16.01
N TYR A 463 -20.87 -2.63 15.20
CA TYR A 463 -21.00 -4.07 15.24
C TYR A 463 -21.44 -4.67 13.90
N ILE A 464 -21.12 -5.94 13.71
CA ILE A 464 -21.60 -6.78 12.61
C ILE A 464 -22.58 -7.78 13.19
N GLN A 465 -23.74 -7.91 12.55
CA GLN A 465 -24.70 -8.96 12.89
C GLN A 465 -24.41 -10.19 12.02
N THR A 466 -24.10 -11.32 12.63
CA THR A 466 -23.96 -12.61 11.93
C THR A 466 -25.21 -13.48 12.14
N GLU A 467 -25.58 -14.22 11.11
CA GLU A 467 -26.63 -15.23 11.15
C GLU A 467 -25.98 -16.62 11.12
N LYS A 468 -26.27 -17.50 12.09
CA LYS A 468 -25.91 -18.92 11.97
C LYS A 468 -26.87 -19.60 10.99
N ARG A 469 -26.34 -20.25 9.95
CA ARG A 469 -27.02 -21.37 9.28
C ARG A 469 -26.78 -22.63 10.11
N ALA A 470 -27.57 -22.85 11.15
CA ALA A 470 -27.67 -24.17 11.78
C ALA A 470 -28.84 -24.93 11.14
N LYS A 471 -28.69 -26.25 10.98
CA LYS A 471 -29.73 -27.18 10.51
C LYS A 471 -30.89 -27.37 11.51
N ASP A 472 -30.95 -26.57 12.59
CA ASP A 472 -31.96 -26.64 13.64
C ASP A 472 -32.60 -25.27 13.89
N VAL A 473 -33.89 -25.32 14.22
CA VAL A 473 -34.97 -24.33 14.05
C VAL A 473 -34.87 -23.09 14.98
N THR A 474 -33.69 -22.66 15.42
CA THR A 474 -33.53 -21.46 16.25
C THR A 474 -32.52 -20.47 15.65
N HIS A 475 -33.03 -19.38 15.07
CA HIS A 475 -32.23 -18.25 14.60
C HIS A 475 -31.60 -17.50 15.78
N THR A 476 -30.42 -17.92 16.23
CA THR A 476 -29.61 -17.17 17.19
C THR A 476 -28.70 -16.19 16.44
N SER A 477 -29.04 -14.90 16.49
CA SER A 477 -28.25 -13.84 15.87
C SER A 477 -27.06 -13.49 16.76
N HIS A 478 -25.84 -13.64 16.26
CA HIS A 478 -24.63 -13.34 17.04
C HIS A 478 -24.06 -11.98 16.62
N ARG A 479 -23.37 -11.31 17.55
CA ARG A 479 -22.91 -9.92 17.39
C ARG A 479 -21.39 -9.87 17.52
N ILE A 480 -20.72 -9.34 16.51
CA ILE A 480 -19.28 -9.12 16.52
C ILE A 480 -19.05 -7.63 16.67
N ASP A 481 -18.37 -7.22 17.74
CA ASP A 481 -18.06 -5.82 17.95
C ASP A 481 -16.88 -5.41 17.08
N VAL A 482 -16.98 -4.21 16.52
CA VAL A 482 -15.99 -3.65 15.61
C VAL A 482 -15.44 -2.41 16.29
N MET A 483 -14.13 -2.41 16.55
CA MET A 483 -13.42 -1.28 17.14
C MET A 483 -12.55 -0.61 16.08
N PRO A 484 -12.97 0.54 15.54
CA PRO A 484 -12.15 1.34 14.64
C PRO A 484 -10.86 1.83 15.27
N HIS A 485 -9.77 1.79 14.50
CA HIS A 485 -8.49 2.37 14.87
C HIS A 485 -8.15 3.54 13.96
N ARG A 486 -7.51 4.57 14.53
CA ARG A 486 -7.08 5.74 13.78
C ARG A 486 -6.03 5.32 12.73
N PRO A 487 -6.25 5.58 11.44
CA PRO A 487 -5.29 5.21 10.41
C PRO A 487 -4.09 6.16 10.38
N PHE A 488 -2.95 5.69 9.89
CA PHE A 488 -1.68 6.44 9.90
C PHE A 488 -1.68 7.74 9.06
N TRP A 489 -2.59 7.84 8.10
CA TRP A 489 -2.69 8.99 7.19
C TRP A 489 -3.62 10.09 7.75
N LEU A 490 -4.33 9.82 8.84
CA LEU A 490 -5.26 10.77 9.42
C LEU A 490 -4.55 11.64 10.47
N GLU A 491 -4.46 12.95 10.22
CA GLU A 491 -3.87 13.90 11.16
C GLU A 491 -4.73 14.06 12.43
N MET A 492 -4.10 14.39 13.56
CA MET A 492 -4.76 14.47 14.87
C MET A 492 -5.91 15.49 14.93
N HIS A 493 -5.84 16.56 14.12
CA HIS A 493 -6.73 17.73 14.20
C HIS A 493 -7.84 17.78 13.14
N GLU A 494 -7.94 16.80 12.22
CA GLU A 494 -8.89 16.89 11.10
C GLU A 494 -10.37 16.81 11.50
N PHE A 495 -10.68 16.40 12.73
CA PHE A 495 -12.07 16.24 13.22
C PHE A 495 -12.33 16.80 14.61
N GLU A 496 -11.46 17.67 15.13
CA GLU A 496 -11.82 18.51 16.28
C GLU A 496 -12.91 19.47 15.78
N GLU A 497 -14.12 19.39 16.35
CA GLU A 497 -15.19 20.35 16.03
C GLU A 497 -14.69 21.78 16.33
N PRO A 498 -14.95 22.76 15.46
CA PRO A 498 -14.52 24.15 15.65
C PRO A 498 -15.13 24.83 16.88
#